data_AF-A0A8J5D5I7-F1
#
_entry.id   AF-A0A8J5D5I7-F1
#
_cell.length_a   1.000
_cell.length_b   1.000
_cell.length_c   1.000
_cell.angle_alpha   90.00
_cell.angle_beta   90.00
_cell.angle_gamma   90.00
#
_symmetry.space_group_name_H-M   'P 1'
#
loop_
_entity.id
_entity.type
_entity.pdbx_description
1 polymer ?
#
loop_
_entity_poly.entity_id
_entity_poly.type
_entity_poly.pdbx_seq_one_letter_code
_entity_poly.pdbx_strand_id
1 'polypeptide(L)'
;MDIGSMAVSKSTVHRARIAGREQAAEKIVELRNQEIPERLVLHWDGKLLPSLSGDTEDRIAVLLTGEDDAEFLLGVPASSDSTGRNVAAVVLKEVDEAGVRDKIIAFCFDTTASNTGMVQGACIRIEQELGRSLLWLACRHHVHEVILKDVFEASLGSSSGPELESSNDSVIDGPSWIPRRERRWKHRRTS
;
A
#
# COMPACT_ATOMS: atom_id res chain seq x y z
N MET A 1 18.98 12.02 -23.15
CA MET A 1 17.62 11.60 -23.52
C MET A 1 16.75 12.85 -23.40
N ASP A 2 16.19 13.32 -24.51
CA ASP A 2 15.40 14.55 -24.57
C ASP A 2 13.97 14.28 -24.07
N ILE A 3 13.63 14.82 -22.90
CA ILE A 3 12.33 14.65 -22.23
C ILE A 3 11.20 15.31 -23.04
N GLY A 4 11.51 16.29 -23.91
CA GLY A 4 10.52 16.98 -24.74
C GLY A 4 9.95 16.13 -25.88
N SER A 5 10.59 15.01 -26.21
CA SER A 5 10.19 14.13 -27.33
C SER A 5 9.28 12.95 -26.92
N MET A 6 9.08 12.74 -25.62
CA MET A 6 8.27 11.62 -25.10
C MET A 6 6.83 12.06 -24.83
N ALA A 7 6.00 12.08 -25.86
CA ALA A 7 4.55 12.21 -25.71
C ALA A 7 3.95 10.89 -25.17
N VAL A 8 3.95 10.70 -23.85
CA VAL A 8 3.28 9.56 -23.21
C VAL A 8 1.81 9.90 -23.00
N SER A 9 0.93 9.39 -23.87
CA SER A 9 -0.52 9.61 -23.72
C SER A 9 -1.11 8.78 -22.57
N LYS A 10 -2.20 9.28 -21.95
CA LYS A 10 -2.95 8.55 -20.91
C LYS A 10 -3.32 7.13 -21.34
N SER A 11 -3.75 6.97 -22.59
CA SER A 11 -4.11 5.67 -23.17
C SER A 11 -2.92 4.72 -23.29
N THR A 12 -1.72 5.24 -23.57
CA THR A 12 -0.50 4.43 -23.62
C THR A 12 -0.12 3.92 -22.24
N VAL A 13 -0.16 4.79 -21.21
CA VAL A 13 0.05 4.38 -19.81
C VAL A 13 -0.98 3.35 -19.37
N HIS A 14 -2.25 3.57 -19.73
CA HIS A 14 -3.33 2.66 -19.37
C HIS A 14 -3.13 1.26 -19.96
N ARG A 15 -2.83 1.16 -21.26
CA ARG A 15 -2.52 -0.14 -21.90
C ARG A 15 -1.30 -0.81 -21.28
N ALA A 16 -0.23 -0.06 -21.04
CA ALA A 16 0.97 -0.60 -20.39
C ALA A 16 0.67 -1.14 -18.98
N ARG A 17 -0.18 -0.44 -18.22
CA ARG A 17 -0.65 -0.91 -16.90
C ARG A 17 -1.49 -2.19 -16.99
N ILE A 18 -2.36 -2.31 -17.98
CA ILE A 18 -3.15 -3.53 -18.19
C ILE A 18 -2.23 -4.70 -18.51
N ALA A 19 -1.35 -4.55 -19.51
CA ALA A 19 -0.42 -5.60 -19.91
C ALA A 19 0.50 -6.02 -18.74
N GLY A 20 1.00 -5.05 -17.96
CA GLY A 20 1.81 -5.36 -16.77
C GLY A 20 1.03 -6.11 -15.68
N ARG A 21 -0.27 -5.81 -15.49
CA ARG A 21 -1.13 -6.53 -14.54
C ARG A 21 -1.42 -7.95 -15.01
N GLU A 22 -1.62 -8.16 -16.30
CA GLU A 22 -1.81 -9.49 -16.90
C GLU A 22 -0.57 -10.36 -16.66
N GLN A 23 0.63 -9.85 -16.96
CA GLN A 23 1.89 -10.55 -16.71
C GLN A 23 2.11 -10.86 -15.21
N ALA A 24 1.79 -9.91 -14.33
CA ALA A 24 1.88 -10.13 -12.89
C ALA A 24 0.90 -11.22 -12.41
N ALA A 25 -0.32 -11.25 -12.95
CA ALA A 25 -1.31 -12.26 -12.63
C ALA A 25 -0.88 -13.66 -13.11
N GLU A 26 -0.32 -13.77 -14.32
CA GLU A 26 0.25 -15.02 -14.83
C GLU A 26 1.35 -15.55 -13.90
N LYS A 27 2.29 -14.68 -13.51
CA LYS A 27 3.37 -15.06 -12.57
C LYS A 27 2.83 -15.53 -11.22
N ILE A 28 1.79 -14.88 -10.67
CA ILE A 28 1.14 -15.32 -9.43
C ILE A 28 0.59 -16.74 -9.58
N VAL A 29 -0.09 -17.03 -10.70
CA VAL A 29 -0.66 -18.36 -10.96
C VAL A 29 0.44 -19.42 -11.13
N GLU A 30 1.53 -19.08 -11.82
CA GLU A 30 2.68 -19.98 -11.99
C GLU A 30 3.32 -20.33 -10.64
N LEU A 31 3.62 -19.32 -9.82
CA LEU A 31 4.28 -19.50 -8.53
C LEU A 31 3.41 -20.21 -7.49
N ARG A 32 2.08 -20.10 -7.59
CA ARG A 32 1.14 -20.79 -6.69
C ARG A 32 1.33 -22.30 -6.65
N ASN A 33 1.77 -22.91 -7.76
CA ASN A 33 1.96 -24.35 -7.87
C ASN A 33 3.40 -24.80 -7.57
N GLN A 34 4.29 -23.86 -7.26
CA GLN A 34 5.67 -24.19 -6.92
C GLN A 34 5.84 -24.49 -5.44
N GLU A 35 6.90 -25.21 -5.11
CA GLU A 35 7.27 -25.48 -3.72
C GLU A 35 7.78 -24.19 -3.06
N ILE A 36 7.28 -23.91 -1.85
CA ILE A 36 7.68 -22.74 -1.09
C ILE A 36 9.03 -23.01 -0.40
N PRO A 37 10.07 -22.16 -0.60
CA PRO A 37 11.40 -22.32 0.00
C PRO A 37 11.39 -22.34 1.53
N GLU A 38 12.50 -22.83 2.12
CA GLU A 38 12.65 -22.99 3.58
C GLU A 38 12.87 -21.68 4.36
N ARG A 39 13.34 -20.62 3.69
CA ARG A 39 13.64 -19.33 4.31
C ARG A 39 12.82 -18.24 3.66
N LEU A 40 11.92 -17.65 4.43
CA LEU A 40 10.93 -16.72 3.91
C LEU A 40 10.95 -15.40 4.67
N VAL A 41 10.82 -14.31 3.92
CA VAL A 41 10.40 -13.01 4.45
C VAL A 41 8.89 -12.93 4.28
N LEU A 42 8.15 -12.64 5.34
CA LEU A 42 6.71 -12.40 5.30
C LEU A 42 6.44 -10.92 5.09
N HIS A 43 5.67 -10.61 4.07
CA HIS A 43 5.30 -9.26 3.67
C HIS A 43 3.80 -9.06 3.88
N TRP A 44 3.41 -7.86 4.34
CA TRP A 44 2.03 -7.43 4.24
C TRP A 44 1.92 -5.93 3.97
N ASP A 45 0.89 -5.56 3.22
CA ASP A 45 0.52 -4.17 2.94
C ASP A 45 -1.00 -4.03 2.88
N GLY A 46 -1.52 -2.95 3.45
CA GLY A 46 -2.96 -2.68 3.55
C GLY A 46 -3.44 -1.68 2.52
N LYS A 47 -4.66 -1.89 2.00
CA LYS A 47 -5.30 -0.92 1.12
C LYS A 47 -6.82 -0.92 1.29
N LEU A 48 -7.37 0.27 1.48
CA LEU A 48 -8.81 0.49 1.39
C LEU A 48 -9.29 0.27 -0.05
N LEU A 49 -10.15 -0.72 -0.25
CA LEU A 49 -10.75 -1.07 -1.52
C LEU A 49 -12.28 -1.18 -1.40
N PRO A 50 -13.02 -0.89 -2.48
CA PRO A 50 -14.46 -1.14 -2.50
C PRO A 50 -14.73 -2.64 -2.45
N SER A 51 -15.61 -3.04 -1.54
CA SER A 51 -16.13 -4.39 -1.43
C SER A 51 -17.19 -4.66 -2.51
N LEU A 52 -17.64 -5.90 -2.61
CA LEU A 52 -18.75 -6.27 -3.51
C LEU A 52 -20.10 -5.65 -3.09
N SER A 53 -20.26 -5.25 -1.81
CA SER A 53 -21.45 -4.54 -1.34
C SER A 53 -21.41 -3.03 -1.65
N GLY A 54 -20.26 -2.51 -2.10
CA GLY A 54 -20.03 -1.08 -2.35
C GLY A 54 -19.49 -0.31 -1.14
N ASP A 55 -19.37 -0.97 0.02
CA ASP A 55 -18.70 -0.40 1.19
C ASP A 55 -17.19 -0.41 1.01
N THR A 56 -16.45 0.38 1.78
CA THR A 56 -14.98 0.34 1.76
C THR A 56 -14.49 -0.65 2.81
N GLU A 57 -13.64 -1.60 2.40
CA GLU A 57 -12.99 -2.58 3.29
C GLU A 57 -11.47 -2.47 3.21
N ASP A 58 -10.80 -2.77 4.32
CA ASP A 58 -9.34 -2.84 4.34
C ASP A 58 -8.89 -4.21 3.81
N ARG A 59 -8.12 -4.21 2.73
CA ARG A 59 -7.61 -5.42 2.09
C ARG A 59 -6.13 -5.53 2.34
N ILE A 60 -5.72 -6.60 3.00
CA ILE A 60 -4.33 -6.84 3.36
C ILE A 60 -3.76 -7.81 2.34
N ALA A 61 -2.83 -7.37 1.49
CA ALA A 61 -2.07 -8.28 0.65
C ALA A 61 -1.02 -8.98 1.53
N VAL A 62 -1.00 -10.31 1.51
CA VAL A 62 -0.06 -11.13 2.29
C VAL A 62 0.81 -11.94 1.33
N LEU A 63 2.11 -11.71 1.38
CA LEU A 63 3.07 -12.29 0.44
C LEU A 63 4.28 -12.87 1.17
N LEU A 64 4.94 -13.82 0.53
CA LEU A 64 6.22 -14.35 0.98
C LEU A 64 7.26 -14.06 -0.08
N THR A 65 8.46 -13.69 0.34
CA THR A 65 9.63 -13.67 -0.55
C THR A 65 10.61 -14.75 -0.11
N GLY A 66 10.93 -15.64 -1.03
CA GLY A 66 11.91 -16.73 -0.82
C GLY A 66 13.30 -16.38 -1.35
N GLU A 67 14.15 -17.39 -1.42
CA GLU A 67 15.44 -17.30 -2.11
C GLU A 67 15.21 -16.99 -3.61
N ASP A 68 16.14 -16.27 -4.25
CA ASP A 68 16.05 -15.80 -5.65
C ASP A 68 14.92 -14.77 -5.96
N ASP A 69 14.47 -14.01 -4.97
CA ASP A 69 13.43 -12.96 -5.11
C ASP A 69 12.08 -13.49 -5.67
N ALA A 70 11.79 -14.78 -5.46
CA ALA A 70 10.49 -15.36 -5.78
C ALA A 70 9.42 -14.87 -4.79
N GLU A 71 8.33 -14.30 -5.32
CA GLU A 71 7.24 -13.71 -4.53
C GLU A 71 5.98 -14.59 -4.61
N PHE A 72 5.56 -15.15 -3.48
CA PHE A 72 4.39 -16.00 -3.37
C PHE A 72 3.25 -15.22 -2.71
N LEU A 73 2.21 -14.88 -3.47
CA LEU A 73 1.00 -14.29 -2.90
C LEU A 73 0.19 -15.39 -2.19
N LEU A 74 0.07 -15.29 -0.87
CA LEU A 74 -0.76 -16.19 -0.08
C LEU A 74 -2.24 -15.85 -0.25
N GLY A 75 -2.55 -14.56 -0.12
CA GLY A 75 -3.91 -14.07 -0.23
C GLY A 75 -4.01 -12.56 -0.13
N VAL A 76 -5.26 -12.09 -0.27
CA VAL A 76 -5.62 -10.69 -0.06
C VAL A 76 -6.85 -10.64 0.86
N PRO A 77 -6.80 -11.13 2.11
CA PRO A 77 -7.95 -11.15 3.00
C PRO A 77 -8.49 -9.74 3.30
N ALA A 78 -9.79 -9.66 3.55
CA ALA A 78 -10.40 -8.47 4.14
C ALA A 78 -10.16 -8.46 5.65
N SER A 79 -9.76 -7.30 6.16
CA SER A 79 -9.67 -7.00 7.59
C SER A 79 -10.84 -6.11 7.98
N SER A 80 -11.41 -6.33 9.17
CA SER A 80 -12.51 -5.51 9.69
C SER A 80 -12.11 -4.08 10.01
N ASP A 81 -10.83 -3.85 10.31
CA ASP A 81 -10.21 -2.53 10.46
C ASP A 81 -8.69 -2.61 10.27
N SER A 82 -8.02 -1.46 10.28
CA SER A 82 -6.57 -1.33 10.13
C SER A 82 -5.79 -1.45 11.46
N THR A 83 -6.40 -2.01 12.51
CA THR A 83 -5.68 -2.19 13.79
C THR A 83 -4.66 -3.31 13.66
N GLY A 84 -3.53 -3.16 14.36
CA GLY A 84 -2.49 -4.19 14.38
C GLY A 84 -2.97 -5.57 14.83
N ARG A 85 -4.04 -5.64 15.63
CA ARG A 85 -4.66 -6.91 16.04
C ARG A 85 -5.32 -7.62 14.86
N ASN A 86 -6.16 -6.91 14.12
CA ASN A 86 -6.92 -7.52 13.03
C ASN A 86 -6.01 -7.80 11.84
N VAL A 87 -5.06 -6.91 11.54
CA VAL A 87 -3.99 -7.16 10.56
C VAL A 87 -3.19 -8.41 10.93
N ALA A 88 -2.71 -8.55 12.17
CA ALA A 88 -2.00 -9.75 12.58
C ALA A 88 -2.86 -11.02 12.45
N ALA A 89 -4.13 -10.96 12.85
CA ALA A 89 -5.02 -12.11 12.77
C ALA A 89 -5.23 -12.61 11.33
N VAL A 90 -5.46 -11.70 10.37
CA VAL A 90 -5.62 -12.09 8.97
C VAL A 90 -4.30 -12.60 8.37
N VAL A 91 -3.17 -11.95 8.68
CA VAL A 91 -1.84 -12.39 8.22
C VAL A 91 -1.50 -13.79 8.74
N LEU A 92 -1.70 -14.04 10.04
CA LEU A 92 -1.45 -15.34 10.66
C LEU A 92 -2.32 -16.43 10.06
N LYS A 93 -3.59 -16.13 9.77
CA LYS A 93 -4.48 -17.08 9.11
C LYS A 93 -3.92 -17.53 7.75
N GLU A 94 -3.47 -16.60 6.91
CA GLU A 94 -2.89 -16.94 5.60
C GLU A 94 -1.59 -17.76 5.76
N VAL A 95 -0.75 -17.43 6.74
CA VAL A 95 0.47 -18.18 7.08
C VAL A 95 0.15 -19.62 7.53
N ASP A 96 -0.91 -19.79 8.30
CA ASP A 96 -1.35 -21.09 8.83
C ASP A 96 -1.90 -21.98 7.72
N GLU A 97 -2.76 -21.42 6.88
CA GLU A 97 -3.34 -22.12 5.73
C GLU A 97 -2.27 -22.54 4.72
N ALA A 98 -1.20 -21.73 4.57
CA ALA A 98 -0.05 -22.07 3.75
C ALA A 98 0.90 -23.10 4.40
N GLY A 99 0.82 -23.31 5.72
CA GLY A 99 1.69 -24.26 6.43
C GLY A 99 3.16 -23.85 6.46
N VAL A 100 3.46 -22.55 6.51
CA VAL A 100 4.82 -21.99 6.40
C VAL A 100 5.34 -21.35 7.68
N ARG A 101 4.64 -21.52 8.81
CA ARG A 101 4.96 -20.89 10.10
C ARG A 101 6.44 -20.98 10.46
N ASP A 102 7.02 -22.17 10.31
CA ASP A 102 8.38 -22.52 10.69
C ASP A 102 9.44 -21.98 9.73
N LYS A 103 9.06 -21.60 8.51
CA LYS A 103 9.93 -21.10 7.44
C LYS A 103 10.15 -19.57 7.47
N ILE A 104 9.33 -18.83 8.21
CA ILE A 104 9.41 -17.36 8.28
C ILE A 104 10.57 -16.91 9.16
N ILE A 105 11.53 -16.17 8.60
CA ILE A 105 12.72 -15.67 9.33
C ILE A 105 12.71 -14.16 9.54
N ALA A 106 11.89 -13.43 8.77
CA ALA A 106 11.83 -11.98 8.79
C ALA A 106 10.45 -11.47 8.37
N PHE A 107 10.17 -10.20 8.68
CA PHE A 107 9.00 -9.46 8.24
C PHE A 107 9.39 -8.27 7.39
N CYS A 108 8.54 -7.88 6.44
CA CYS A 108 8.62 -6.60 5.75
C CYS A 108 7.24 -5.92 5.75
N PHE A 109 7.18 -4.69 6.24
CA PHE A 109 5.92 -3.99 6.53
C PHE A 109 6.09 -2.46 6.43
N ASP A 110 5.00 -1.73 6.20
CA ASP A 110 4.96 -0.27 6.27
C ASP A 110 5.07 0.22 7.73
N THR A 111 5.76 1.34 7.96
CA THR A 111 6.10 1.82 9.32
C THR A 111 4.97 2.58 10.01
N THR A 112 3.72 2.16 9.79
CA THR A 112 2.58 2.71 10.51
C THR A 112 2.54 2.20 11.94
N ALA A 113 1.89 2.96 12.82
CA ALA A 113 1.77 2.61 14.24
C ALA A 113 0.97 1.31 14.46
N SER A 114 0.05 0.98 13.55
CA SER A 114 -0.69 -0.28 13.56
C SER A 114 0.23 -1.49 13.35
N ASN A 115 1.33 -1.36 12.61
CA ASN A 115 2.29 -2.45 12.43
C ASN A 115 3.39 -2.45 13.50
N THR A 116 3.91 -1.27 13.85
CA THR A 116 5.12 -1.11 14.68
C THR A 116 4.86 -0.82 16.15
N GLY A 117 3.62 -0.55 16.54
CA GLY A 117 3.29 -0.12 17.90
C GLY A 117 3.74 -1.11 18.97
N MET A 118 4.49 -0.63 19.96
CA MET A 118 5.16 -1.46 20.99
C MET A 118 4.23 -2.36 21.83
N VAL A 119 2.92 -2.10 21.84
CA VAL A 119 1.96 -2.81 22.71
C VAL A 119 0.88 -3.56 21.91
N GLN A 120 0.53 -3.05 20.72
CA GLN A 120 -0.59 -3.55 19.92
C GLN A 120 -0.27 -3.71 18.43
N GLY A 121 0.99 -3.49 18.05
CA GLY A 121 1.45 -3.57 16.68
C GLY A 121 1.35 -4.99 16.11
N ALA A 122 1.06 -5.09 14.82
CA ALA A 122 0.96 -6.38 14.13
C ALA A 122 2.24 -7.22 14.31
N CYS A 123 3.43 -6.62 14.19
CA CYS A 123 4.69 -7.36 14.26
C CYS A 123 4.85 -8.12 15.58
N ILE A 124 4.59 -7.45 16.71
CA ILE A 124 4.70 -8.04 18.05
C ILE A 124 3.72 -9.19 18.22
N ARG A 125 2.50 -9.03 17.70
CA ARG A 125 1.46 -10.07 17.79
C ARG A 125 1.81 -11.30 16.97
N ILE A 126 2.35 -11.10 15.77
CA ILE A 126 2.80 -12.20 14.91
C ILE A 126 3.97 -12.95 15.57
N GLU A 127 4.96 -12.25 16.14
CA GLU A 127 6.07 -12.91 16.88
C GLU A 127 5.56 -13.71 18.10
N GLN A 128 4.60 -13.16 18.85
CA GLN A 128 4.00 -13.84 20.00
C GLN A 128 3.29 -15.13 19.58
N GLU A 129 2.54 -15.10 18.47
CA GLU A 129 1.83 -16.27 17.96
C GLU A 129 2.78 -17.32 17.36
N LEU A 130 3.85 -16.87 16.68
CA LEU A 130 4.89 -17.75 16.16
C LEU A 130 5.86 -18.26 17.25
N GLY A 131 5.81 -17.69 18.45
CA GLY A 131 6.63 -18.09 19.59
C GLY A 131 8.13 -17.82 19.44
N ARG A 132 8.52 -16.86 18.58
CA ARG A 132 9.94 -16.56 18.30
C ARG A 132 10.14 -15.13 17.80
N SER A 133 11.33 -14.58 18.07
CA SER A 133 11.76 -13.29 17.53
C SER A 133 12.18 -13.42 16.07
N LEU A 134 11.79 -12.43 15.26
CA LEU A 134 12.00 -12.39 13.82
C LEU A 134 12.66 -11.07 13.43
N LEU A 135 13.35 -11.05 12.29
CA LEU A 135 13.99 -9.83 11.82
C LEU A 135 12.94 -8.87 11.24
N TRP A 136 12.87 -7.64 11.76
CA TRP A 136 11.95 -6.62 11.26
C TRP A 136 12.61 -5.77 10.17
N LEU A 137 12.10 -5.84 8.95
CA LEU A 137 12.56 -5.05 7.81
C LEU A 137 11.52 -3.96 7.51
N ALA A 138 11.70 -2.79 8.12
CA ALA A 138 10.88 -1.63 7.79
C ALA A 138 10.95 -1.31 6.29
N CYS A 139 9.79 -1.12 5.65
CA CYS A 139 9.71 -0.89 4.22
C CYS A 139 10.40 0.42 3.81
N ARG A 140 11.51 0.30 3.06
CA ARG A 140 12.28 1.46 2.56
C ARG A 140 11.47 2.34 1.62
N HIS A 141 10.53 1.78 0.86
CA HIS A 141 9.65 2.54 -0.02
C HIS A 141 8.83 3.54 0.80
N HIS A 142 8.20 3.05 1.87
CA HIS A 142 7.39 3.89 2.75
C HIS A 142 8.23 4.98 3.43
N VAL A 143 9.44 4.63 3.89
CA VAL A 143 10.38 5.62 4.46
C VAL A 143 10.72 6.72 3.45
N HIS A 144 11.04 6.35 2.20
CA HIS A 144 11.35 7.32 1.16
C HIS A 144 10.13 8.15 0.76
N GLU A 145 8.94 7.55 0.69
CA GLU A 145 7.69 8.25 0.39
C GLU A 145 7.42 9.35 1.42
N VAL A 146 7.59 9.06 2.71
CA VAL A 146 7.42 10.04 3.80
C VAL A 146 8.40 11.20 3.63
N ILE A 147 9.69 10.90 3.42
CA ILE A 147 10.71 11.95 3.23
C ILE A 147 10.39 12.81 2.01
N LEU A 148 10.02 12.19 0.88
CA LEU A 148 9.69 12.92 -0.34
C LEU A 148 8.45 13.79 -0.15
N LYS A 149 7.41 13.27 0.52
CA LYS A 149 6.20 14.03 0.83
C LYS A 149 6.54 15.31 1.60
N ASP A 150 7.37 15.20 2.64
CA ASP A 150 7.75 16.35 3.47
C ASP A 150 8.55 17.39 2.66
N VAL A 151 9.47 16.94 1.81
CA VAL A 151 10.25 17.83 0.92
C VAL A 151 9.34 18.53 -0.08
N PHE A 152 8.39 17.81 -0.67
CA PHE A 152 7.42 18.37 -1.60
C PHE A 152 6.53 19.42 -0.93
N GLU A 153 6.00 19.11 0.26
CA GLU A 153 5.16 20.03 1.01
C GLU A 153 5.93 21.29 1.44
N ALA A 154 7.20 21.15 1.86
CA ALA A 154 8.06 22.27 2.18
C ALA A 154 8.40 23.15 0.96
N SER A 155 8.54 22.54 -0.22
CA SER A 155 9.00 23.24 -1.44
C SER A 155 7.85 23.84 -2.26
N LEU A 156 6.71 23.17 -2.34
CA LEU A 156 5.60 23.48 -3.24
C LEU A 156 4.26 23.74 -2.51
N GLY A 157 4.24 23.61 -1.19
CA GLY A 157 3.01 23.66 -0.39
C GLY A 157 2.25 22.33 -0.40
N SER A 158 1.21 22.23 0.43
CA SER A 158 0.39 21.01 0.52
C SER A 158 -0.33 20.76 -0.80
N SER A 159 -0.11 19.59 -1.41
CA SER A 159 -0.87 19.18 -2.60
C SER A 159 -2.14 18.44 -2.20
N SER A 160 -3.29 18.87 -2.72
CA SER A 160 -4.45 17.98 -2.85
C SER A 160 -4.07 16.89 -3.86
N GLY A 161 -4.37 15.62 -3.58
CA GLY A 161 -4.20 14.54 -4.57
C GLY A 161 -4.93 14.85 -5.89
N PRO A 162 -4.64 14.14 -7.00
CA PRO A 162 -5.28 14.43 -8.27
C PRO A 162 -6.79 14.20 -8.14
N GLU A 163 -7.54 15.29 -8.13
CA GLU A 163 -9.00 15.28 -8.18
C GLU A 163 -9.37 14.66 -9.52
N LEU A 164 -10.00 13.48 -9.50
CA LEU A 164 -10.60 12.88 -10.68
C LEU A 164 -11.89 13.66 -11.00
N GLU A 165 -11.77 14.93 -11.34
CA GLU A 165 -12.86 15.62 -12.03
C GLU A 165 -12.94 15.02 -13.43
N SER A 166 -13.99 14.24 -13.66
CA SER A 166 -14.49 13.96 -15.01
C SER A 166 -15.00 15.29 -15.58
N SER A 167 -14.10 16.12 -16.07
CA SER A 167 -14.43 17.37 -16.74
C SER A 167 -15.08 17.04 -18.08
N ASN A 168 -16.40 17.17 -18.15
CA ASN A 168 -17.12 17.38 -19.40
C ASN A 168 -16.55 18.64 -20.08
N ASP A 169 -16.40 18.55 -21.40
CA ASP A 169 -15.71 19.53 -22.23
C ASP A 169 -16.25 20.98 -22.10
N SER A 170 -15.30 21.87 -21.83
CA SER A 170 -15.12 23.24 -22.33
C SER A 170 -16.28 24.25 -22.29
N VAL A 171 -16.12 25.28 -21.45
CA VAL A 171 -16.16 26.67 -21.94
C VAL A 171 -14.87 27.35 -21.47
N ILE A 172 -14.10 27.83 -22.45
CA ILE A 172 -12.88 28.62 -22.25
C ILE A 172 -13.31 30.04 -21.87
N ASP A 173 -12.78 30.58 -20.77
CA ASP A 173 -12.66 32.02 -20.59
C ASP A 173 -11.31 32.38 -19.97
N GLY A 174 -10.66 33.38 -20.57
CA GLY A 174 -9.26 33.75 -20.40
C GLY A 174 -8.91 34.44 -19.06
N PRO A 175 -7.63 34.81 -18.89
CA PRO A 175 -7.06 35.10 -17.58
C PRO A 175 -7.33 36.55 -17.14
N SER A 176 -7.73 36.75 -15.88
CA SER A 176 -7.70 38.07 -15.27
C SER A 176 -7.15 38.03 -13.84
N TRP A 177 -5.93 38.57 -13.73
CA TRP A 177 -5.28 38.94 -12.48
C TRP A 177 -6.04 40.11 -11.82
N ILE A 178 -6.95 39.85 -10.85
CA ILE A 178 -7.34 40.82 -9.81
C ILE A 178 -7.71 40.07 -8.51
N PRO A 179 -7.19 40.44 -7.32
CA PRO A 179 -7.41 39.70 -6.07
C PRO A 179 -8.74 40.06 -5.40
N ARG A 180 -9.51 39.06 -4.95
CA ARG A 180 -10.68 39.27 -4.08
C ARG A 180 -10.42 38.81 -2.65
N ARG A 181 -10.41 39.81 -1.77
CA ARG A 181 -10.30 39.77 -0.31
C ARG A 181 -11.29 38.82 0.38
N GLU A 182 -10.79 38.27 1.49
CA GLU A 182 -11.45 38.01 2.77
C GLU A 182 -12.80 37.27 2.76
N ARG A 183 -12.76 35.98 3.15
CA ARG A 183 -13.79 35.41 4.03
C ARG A 183 -13.15 34.73 5.24
N ARG A 184 -13.08 35.54 6.29
CA ARG A 184 -13.12 35.23 7.72
C ARG A 184 -13.72 33.84 8.04
N TRP A 185 -12.88 32.89 8.44
CA TRP A 185 -13.31 31.71 9.21
C TRP A 185 -13.19 32.02 10.69
N LYS A 186 -14.33 32.03 11.40
CA LYS A 186 -14.38 32.11 12.87
C LYS A 186 -14.33 30.69 13.47
N HIS A 187 -13.48 30.55 14.49
CA HIS A 187 -13.29 29.44 15.42
C HIS A 187 -14.56 28.68 15.87
N ARG A 188 -14.46 27.38 16.18
CA ARG A 188 -14.14 26.86 17.53
C ARG A 188 -13.98 25.33 17.59
N ARG A 189 -12.97 24.91 18.38
CA ARG A 189 -12.83 23.60 19.04
C ARG A 189 -13.76 23.50 20.27
N THR A 190 -13.77 22.29 20.84
CA THR A 190 -14.27 21.77 22.13
C THR A 190 -15.72 21.30 22.11
N SER A 191 -16.06 20.07 22.49
CA SER A 191 -15.41 19.16 23.45
C SER A 191 -15.48 17.70 23.01
#